data_AF-A0A1R3G0N4-F1
#
_entry.id   AF-A0A1R3G0N4-F1
#
_cell.length_a   1.000
_cell.length_b   1.000
_cell.length_c   1.000
_cell.angle_alpha   90.00
_cell.angle_beta   90.00
_cell.angle_gamma   90.00
#
_symmetry.space_group_name_H-M   'P 1'
#
loop_
_entity.id
_entity.type
_entity.pdbx_description
1 polymer ?
#
loop_
_entity_poly.entity_id
_entity_poly.type
_entity_poly.pdbx_seq_one_letter_code
_entity_poly.pdbx_strand_id
1 'polypeptide(L)'
;MGSSNIINQGFRWVVKNSRTASFWFEDWTGHGILKNFFIGPLQIQDFSVKVWDMIDDFGNWKDEALLFFPKDIVNIIRSTPLQQTIEAEDSLAWKFAANGEFSLSSAYKVTKGVPCEETKKWMWLWNCPTLPRIRYFL
;
A
#
# COMPACT_ATOMS: atom_id res chain seq x y z
N MET A 1 28.36 -1.10 -1.12
CA MET A 1 27.35 -1.54 -0.11
C MET A 1 26.04 -0.71 -0.13
N GLY A 2 25.79 0.22 -1.07
CA GLY A 2 24.59 1.08 -1.05
C GLY A 2 23.38 0.62 -1.89
N SER A 3 23.56 -0.34 -2.82
CA SER A 3 22.53 -0.71 -3.80
C SER A 3 21.42 -1.62 -3.24
N SER A 4 21.73 -2.53 -2.32
CA SER A 4 20.73 -3.48 -1.76
C SER A 4 19.62 -2.79 -0.97
N ASN A 5 19.93 -1.69 -0.29
CA ASN A 5 18.98 -0.98 0.57
C ASN A 5 17.92 -0.22 -0.28
N ILE A 6 18.34 0.36 -1.41
CA ILE A 6 17.45 1.04 -2.36
C ILE A 6 16.50 0.04 -3.04
N ILE A 7 16.99 -1.17 -3.34
CA ILE A 7 16.16 -2.23 -3.94
C ILE A 7 15.09 -2.67 -2.94
N ASN A 8 15.42 -2.87 -1.67
CA ASN A 8 14.44 -3.26 -0.65
C ASN A 8 13.32 -2.22 -0.48
N GLN A 9 13.63 -0.92 -0.62
CA GLN A 9 12.64 0.15 -0.62
C GLN A 9 11.70 0.10 -1.83
N GLY A 10 12.05 -0.64 -2.89
CA GLY A 10 11.20 -0.85 -4.07
C GLY A 10 10.12 -1.89 -3.89
N PHE A 11 10.15 -2.65 -2.80
CA PHE A 11 9.09 -3.59 -2.46
C PHE A 11 8.06 -2.95 -1.52
N ARG A 12 6.82 -3.40 -1.67
CA ARG A 12 5.71 -3.09 -0.78
C ARG A 12 4.96 -4.37 -0.45
N TRP A 13 4.23 -4.38 0.66
CA TRP A 13 3.34 -5.49 0.99
C TRP A 13 2.00 -5.32 0.26
N VAL A 14 1.54 -6.41 -0.36
CA VAL A 14 0.17 -6.56 -0.83
C VAL A 14 -0.57 -7.33 0.24
N VAL A 15 -1.40 -6.61 0.97
CA VAL A 15 -2.18 -7.16 2.07
C VAL A 15 -3.35 -7.97 1.50
N LYS A 16 -3.37 -9.25 1.85
CA LYS A 16 -4.47 -10.16 1.58
C LYS A 16 -5.09 -10.52 2.93
N ASN A 17 -4.86 -11.71 3.46
CA ASN A 17 -5.35 -12.11 4.78
C ASN A 17 -4.90 -11.19 5.94
N SER A 18 -3.96 -10.27 5.72
CA SER A 18 -3.54 -9.21 6.65
C SER A 18 -2.85 -9.71 7.92
N ARG A 19 -2.49 -10.99 7.99
CA ARG A 19 -1.96 -11.63 9.21
C ARG A 19 -0.45 -11.51 9.36
N THR A 20 0.26 -11.21 8.27
CA THR A 20 1.73 -11.18 8.29
C THR A 20 2.27 -9.76 8.25
N ALA A 21 1.62 -8.88 7.48
CA ALA A 21 2.05 -7.50 7.33
C ALA A 21 1.96 -6.72 8.66
N SER A 22 3.05 -6.07 9.03
CA SER A 22 3.08 -5.14 10.17
C SER A 22 2.29 -3.88 9.83
N PHE A 23 1.43 -3.45 10.74
CA PHE A 23 0.67 -2.22 10.55
C PHE A 23 1.58 -0.99 10.48
N TRP A 24 2.59 -0.92 11.36
CA TRP A 24 3.39 0.27 11.58
C TRP A 24 4.66 0.36 10.73
N PHE A 25 5.33 -0.77 10.49
CA PHE A 25 6.72 -0.79 10.01
C PHE A 25 6.86 -1.18 8.54
N GLU A 26 5.76 -1.52 7.88
CA GLU A 26 5.76 -1.97 6.51
C GLU A 26 4.88 -1.08 5.62
N ASP A 27 5.29 -0.89 4.38
CA ASP A 27 4.53 -0.14 3.39
C ASP A 27 3.52 -1.06 2.73
N TRP A 28 2.33 -1.12 3.30
CA TRP A 28 1.21 -1.88 2.73
C TRP A 28 0.14 -0.99 2.08
N THR A 29 0.22 0.33 2.29
CA THR A 29 -0.67 1.32 1.67
C THR A 29 -0.14 1.82 0.33
N GLY A 30 1.16 1.63 0.04
CA GLY A 30 1.84 2.18 -1.13
C GLY A 30 2.20 3.66 -0.99
N HIS A 31 1.95 4.26 0.18
CA HIS A 31 2.28 5.65 0.50
C HIS A 31 3.42 5.76 1.52
N GLY A 32 4.10 4.65 1.82
CA GLY A 32 5.20 4.57 2.76
C GLY A 32 4.79 3.98 4.10
N ILE A 33 5.77 3.89 4.99
CA ILE A 33 5.64 3.28 6.31
C ILE A 33 4.77 4.16 7.21
N LEU A 34 3.67 3.60 7.75
CA LEU A 34 2.70 4.36 8.54
C LEU A 34 3.29 5.01 9.79
N LYS A 35 4.26 4.36 10.46
CA LYS A 35 4.97 4.95 11.61
C LYS A 35 5.48 6.38 11.35
N ASN A 36 5.91 6.68 10.12
CA ASN A 36 6.48 7.99 9.80
C ASN A 36 5.44 9.12 9.81
N PHE A 37 4.15 8.78 9.74
CA PHE A 37 3.04 9.72 9.73
C PHE A 37 2.30 9.79 11.08
N PHE A 38 2.63 8.90 12.00
CA PHE A 38 2.00 8.82 13.31
C PHE A 38 2.53 9.90 14.26
N ILE A 39 1.62 10.64 14.90
CA ILE A 39 1.96 11.72 15.82
C ILE A 39 1.67 11.24 17.24
N GLY A 40 2.63 10.52 17.84
CA GLY A 40 2.52 10.04 19.21
C GLY A 40 3.62 9.05 19.59
N PRO A 41 3.72 8.68 20.88
CA PRO A 41 4.59 7.59 21.31
C PRO A 41 3.96 6.24 20.93
N LEU A 42 4.74 5.36 20.29
CA LEU A 42 4.39 3.95 20.14
C LEU A 42 4.85 3.19 21.39
N GLN A 43 3.96 2.39 21.96
CA GLN A 43 4.29 1.48 23.06
C GLN A 43 4.95 0.20 22.53
N ILE A 44 5.66 -0.53 23.39
CA ILE A 44 6.36 -1.78 23.02
C ILE A 44 5.40 -2.82 22.41
N GLN A 45 4.17 -2.88 22.89
CA GLN A 45 3.13 -3.76 22.36
C GLN A 45 2.70 -3.41 20.92
N ASP A 46 2.83 -2.14 20.52
CA ASP A 46 2.44 -1.69 19.19
C ASP A 46 3.38 -2.22 18.10
N PHE A 47 4.60 -2.62 18.47
CA PHE A 47 5.60 -3.10 17.51
C PHE A 47 5.21 -4.44 16.86
N SER A 48 4.42 -5.25 17.54
CA SER A 48 3.94 -6.54 17.03
C SER A 48 2.60 -6.46 16.29
N VAL A 49 1.95 -5.30 16.27
CA VAL A 49 0.60 -5.14 15.69
C VAL A 49 0.62 -5.41 14.18
N LYS A 50 -0.23 -6.33 13.77
CA LYS A 50 -0.48 -6.68 12.37
C LYS A 50 -1.64 -5.86 11.81
N VAL A 51 -1.74 -5.81 10.48
CA VAL A 51 -2.87 -5.14 9.83
C VAL A 51 -4.20 -5.77 10.25
N TRP A 52 -4.25 -7.11 10.39
CA TRP A 52 -5.42 -7.84 10.88
C TRP A 52 -5.87 -7.40 12.27
N ASP A 53 -4.95 -7.09 13.18
CA ASP A 53 -5.29 -6.70 14.56
C ASP A 53 -6.01 -5.35 14.63
N MET A 54 -5.90 -4.53 13.58
CA MET A 54 -6.54 -3.22 13.46
C MET A 54 -7.93 -3.28 12.80
N ILE A 55 -8.38 -4.48 12.43
CA ILE A 55 -9.70 -4.73 11.83
C ILE A 55 -10.58 -5.41 12.90
N ASP A 56 -11.86 -5.05 12.95
CA ASP A 56 -12.87 -5.72 13.79
C ASP A 56 -13.44 -6.98 13.12
N ASP A 57 -14.28 -7.72 13.84
CA ASP A 57 -14.90 -8.95 13.34
C ASP A 57 -15.87 -8.71 12.14
N PHE A 58 -16.24 -7.46 11.89
CA PHE A 58 -17.12 -7.04 10.79
C PHE A 58 -16.33 -6.51 9.59
N GLY A 59 -15.00 -6.47 9.67
CA GLY A 59 -14.14 -5.99 8.61
C GLY A 59 -13.91 -4.47 8.59
N ASN A 60 -14.35 -3.75 9.62
CA ASN A 60 -14.12 -2.32 9.75
C ASN A 60 -12.82 -2.03 10.50
N TRP A 61 -12.21 -0.89 10.21
CA TRP A 61 -11.07 -0.41 10.97
C TRP A 61 -11.47 0.00 12.38
N LYS A 62 -10.63 -0.33 13.37
CA LYS A 62 -10.76 0.17 14.74
C LYS A 62 -10.43 1.66 14.78
N ASP A 63 -11.45 2.50 14.70
CA ASP A 63 -11.33 3.95 14.52
C ASP A 63 -10.46 4.63 15.59
N GLU A 64 -10.45 4.12 16.82
CA GLU A 64 -9.65 4.64 17.93
C GLU A 64 -8.16 4.68 17.62
N ALA A 65 -7.64 3.66 16.92
CA ALA A 65 -6.24 3.58 16.53
C ALA A 65 -5.87 4.56 15.41
N LEU A 66 -6.85 5.04 14.66
CA LEU A 66 -6.66 5.96 13.53
C LEU A 66 -6.69 7.45 13.94
N LEU A 67 -7.13 7.77 15.16
CA LEU A 67 -7.27 9.15 15.65
C LEU A 67 -5.95 9.93 15.70
N PHE A 68 -4.82 9.23 15.82
CA PHE A 68 -3.48 9.81 15.93
C PHE A 68 -2.81 10.05 14.57
N PHE A 69 -3.53 9.80 13.47
CA PHE A 69 -3.05 10.07 12.12
C PHE A 69 -3.68 11.34 11.55
N PRO A 70 -2.94 12.08 10.70
CA PRO A 70 -3.51 13.09 9.84
C PRO A 70 -4.66 12.55 8.98
N LYS A 71 -5.67 13.38 8.71
CA LYS A 71 -6.92 12.98 8.03
C LYS A 71 -6.67 12.38 6.64
N ASP A 72 -5.70 12.92 5.91
CA ASP A 72 -5.24 12.43 4.62
C ASP A 72 -4.71 10.99 4.70
N ILE A 73 -3.93 10.67 5.75
CA ILE A 73 -3.40 9.32 5.98
C ILE A 73 -4.51 8.36 6.38
N VAL A 74 -5.45 8.79 7.21
CA VAL A 74 -6.64 7.99 7.56
C VAL A 74 -7.44 7.63 6.31
N ASN A 75 -7.60 8.58 5.38
CA ASN A 75 -8.29 8.32 4.12
C ASN A 75 -7.53 7.31 3.25
N ILE A 76 -6.20 7.39 3.20
CA ILE A 76 -5.36 6.41 2.49
C ILE A 76 -5.56 5.01 3.08
N ILE A 77 -5.47 4.87 4.41
CA ILE A 77 -5.69 3.61 5.13
C ILE A 77 -7.06 3.02 4.78
N ARG A 78 -8.13 3.82 4.90
CA ARG A 78 -9.50 3.39 4.60
C ARG A 78 -9.75 3.06 3.13
N SER A 79 -9.04 3.73 2.22
CA SER A 79 -9.14 3.48 0.77
C SER A 79 -8.33 2.27 0.31
N THR A 80 -7.43 1.76 1.15
CA THR A 80 -6.60 0.60 0.81
C THR A 80 -7.47 -0.65 0.85
N PRO A 81 -7.67 -1.35 -0.28
CA PRO A 81 -8.52 -2.53 -0.30
C PRO A 81 -7.85 -3.67 0.46
N LEU A 82 -8.55 -4.19 1.47
CA LEU A 82 -8.13 -5.37 2.21
C LEU A 82 -8.87 -6.58 1.64
N GLN A 83 -8.14 -7.55 1.10
CA GLN A 83 -8.75 -8.79 0.63
C GLN A 83 -8.87 -9.77 1.79
N GLN A 84 -10.06 -9.90 2.38
CA GLN A 84 -10.31 -10.84 3.49
C GLN A 84 -10.42 -12.30 3.04
N THR A 85 -9.65 -12.71 2.03
CA THR A 85 -9.58 -14.11 1.60
C THR A 85 -8.67 -14.86 2.56
N ILE A 86 -9.26 -15.71 3.39
CA ILE A 86 -8.56 -16.48 4.45
C ILE A 86 -7.43 -17.34 3.87
N GLU A 87 -7.62 -17.89 2.67
CA GLU A 87 -6.67 -18.78 2.00
C GLU A 87 -5.50 -18.04 1.33
N ALA A 88 -5.56 -16.71 1.22
CA ALA A 88 -4.58 -15.93 0.48
C ALA A 88 -3.59 -15.23 1.43
N GLU A 89 -2.32 -15.60 1.35
CA GLU A 89 -1.26 -14.98 2.15
C GLU A 89 -0.85 -13.60 1.61
N ASP A 90 -0.48 -12.69 2.52
CA ASP A 90 0.13 -11.43 2.11
C ASP A 90 1.40 -11.71 1.31
N SER A 91 1.71 -10.86 0.35
CA SER A 91 2.86 -11.07 -0.54
C SER A 91 3.58 -9.78 -0.85
N LEU A 92 4.88 -9.86 -1.11
CA LEU A 92 5.65 -8.72 -1.58
C LEU A 92 5.38 -8.45 -3.06
N ALA A 93 5.21 -7.18 -3.40
CA ALA A 93 5.12 -6.72 -4.78
C ALA A 93 6.12 -5.60 -5.05
N TRP A 94 6.62 -5.57 -6.28
CA TRP A 94 7.47 -4.50 -6.77
C TRP A 94 6.63 -3.26 -7.09
N LYS A 95 6.84 -2.17 -6.37
CA LYS A 95 6.01 -0.97 -6.46
C LYS A 95 6.14 -0.20 -7.78
N PHE A 96 7.18 -0.50 -8.55
CA PHE A 96 7.51 0.16 -9.82
C PHE A 96 7.09 -0.66 -11.04
N ALA A 97 6.21 -1.64 -10.85
CA ALA A 97 5.57 -2.37 -11.92
C ALA A 97 4.08 -2.55 -11.61
N ALA A 98 3.21 -2.21 -12.56
CA ALA A 98 1.76 -2.34 -12.41
C ALA A 98 1.29 -3.77 -12.08
N ASN A 99 2.03 -4.81 -12.50
CA ASN A 99 1.73 -6.21 -12.18
C ASN A 99 2.40 -6.69 -10.87
N GLY A 100 3.18 -5.83 -10.21
CA GLY A 100 3.91 -6.17 -9.00
C GLY A 100 5.15 -7.04 -9.21
N GLU A 101 5.53 -7.34 -10.46
CA GLU A 101 6.68 -8.21 -10.74
C GLU A 101 8.00 -7.44 -10.69
N PHE A 102 9.00 -8.05 -10.07
CA PHE A 102 10.35 -7.53 -10.05
C PHE A 102 11.02 -7.73 -11.41
N SER A 103 11.71 -6.68 -11.89
CA SER A 103 12.61 -6.80 -13.05
C SER A 103 13.90 -6.02 -12.81
N LEU A 104 15.02 -6.58 -13.25
CA LEU A 104 16.33 -5.92 -13.12
C LEU A 104 16.36 -4.54 -13.80
N SER A 105 15.63 -4.39 -14.92
CA SER A 105 15.53 -3.14 -15.66
C SER A 105 14.84 -2.04 -14.86
N SER A 106 13.72 -2.35 -14.18
CA SER A 106 13.03 -1.38 -13.32
C SER A 106 13.84 -1.08 -12.05
N ALA A 107 14.44 -2.07 -11.41
CA ALA A 107 15.36 -1.87 -10.28
C ALA A 107 16.56 -0.98 -10.64
N TYR A 108 17.10 -1.14 -11.84
CA TYR A 108 18.18 -0.30 -12.33
C TYR A 108 17.75 1.16 -12.55
N LYS A 109 16.54 1.39 -13.07
CA LYS A 109 15.98 2.75 -13.19
C LYS A 109 15.85 3.45 -11.83
N VAL A 110 15.36 2.71 -10.83
CA VAL A 110 15.21 3.19 -9.46
C VAL A 110 16.55 3.55 -8.84
N THR A 111 17.56 2.70 -8.98
CA THR A 111 18.91 2.99 -8.44
C THR A 111 19.57 4.18 -9.11
N LYS A 112 19.21 4.49 -10.36
CA LYS A 112 19.66 5.70 -11.06
C LYS A 112 18.84 6.96 -10.75
N GLY A 113 17.82 6.87 -9.90
CA GLY A 113 16.93 8.00 -9.61
C GLY A 113 16.09 8.44 -10.83
N VAL A 114 15.99 7.60 -11.86
CA VAL A 114 15.12 7.88 -13.00
C VAL A 114 13.69 7.67 -12.53
N PRO A 115 12.78 8.67 -12.66
CA PRO A 115 11.39 8.49 -12.32
C PRO A 115 10.86 7.26 -13.04
N CYS A 116 10.32 6.30 -12.29
CA CYS A 116 9.54 5.23 -12.89
C CYS A 116 8.24 5.88 -13.35
N GLU A 117 8.19 6.29 -14.61
CA GLU A 117 6.99 6.83 -15.23
C GLU A 117 5.95 5.72 -15.38
N GLU A 118 5.21 5.45 -14.30
CA GLU A 118 3.85 4.93 -14.41
C GLU A 118 2.85 6.07 -14.24
N THR A 119 3.11 7.22 -14.87
CA THR A 119 2.02 8.05 -15.40
C THR A 119 1.38 7.33 -16.59
N LYS A 120 0.89 6.11 -16.37
CA LYS A 120 -0.13 5.52 -17.25
C LYS A 120 -1.37 6.36 -17.03
N LYS A 121 -1.44 7.46 -17.78
CA LYS A 121 -2.62 8.30 -17.95
C LYS A 121 -3.81 7.36 -18.07
N TRP A 122 -4.89 7.74 -17.39
CA TRP A 122 -6.20 7.11 -17.34
C TRP A 122 -6.88 7.02 -18.74
N MET A 123 -6.09 7.06 -19.84
CA MET A 123 -6.47 6.85 -21.24
C MET A 123 -7.24 5.57 -21.46
N TRP A 124 -6.96 4.52 -20.69
CA TRP A 124 -7.73 3.28 -20.78
C TRP A 124 -9.19 3.46 -20.31
N LEU A 125 -9.49 4.35 -19.34
CA LEU A 125 -10.89 4.63 -18.96
C LEU A 125 -11.66 5.23 -20.12
N TRP A 126 -11.04 6.15 -20.86
CA TRP A 126 -11.66 6.80 -22.01
C TRP A 126 -11.93 5.81 -23.16
N ASN A 127 -11.10 4.78 -23.27
CA ASN A 127 -11.24 3.71 -24.27
C ASN A 127 -12.04 2.49 -23.78
N CYS A 128 -12.51 2.50 -22.53
CA CYS A 128 -13.24 1.37 -21.98
C CYS A 128 -14.59 1.21 -22.72
N PRO A 129 -14.98 -0.01 -23.16
CA PRO A 129 -16.26 -0.28 -23.80
C PRO A 129 -17.38 -0.27 -22.75
N THR A 130 -17.67 0.91 -22.23
CA THR A 130 -18.77 1.17 -21.29
C THR A 130 -19.89 1.92 -21.98
N LEU A 131 -21.09 1.86 -21.38
CA LEU A 131 -22.23 2.63 -21.86
C LEU A 131 -21.87 4.12 -21.92
N PRO A 132 -22.27 4.86 -22.98
CA PRO A 132 -21.94 6.28 -23.14
C PRO A 132 -22.27 7.17 -21.93
N ARG A 133 -23.29 6.79 -21.14
CA ARG A 133 -23.72 7.49 -19.93
C ARG A 133 -22.70 7.46 -18.78
N ILE A 134 -21.74 6.53 -18.81
CA ILE A 134 -20.68 6.40 -17.78
C ILE A 134 -19.43 7.21 -18.17
N ARG A 135 -19.33 7.71 -19.41
CA ARG A 135 -18.17 8.48 -19.89
C ARG A 135 -18.21 9.95 -19.47
N TYR A 136 -19.35 10.45 -19.01
CA TYR A 136 -19.52 11.82 -18.53
C TYR A 136 -19.68 11.78 -17.02
N PHE A 137 -18.71 12.32 -16.29
CA PHE A 137 -18.83 12.56 -14.85
C PHE A 137 -19.29 14.01 -14.66
N LEU A 138 -20.34 14.22 -13.86
CA LEU A 138 -20.78 15.55 -13.42
C LEU A 138 -19.84 16.10 -12.34
#